data_AF-A0A5F2BV75-F1
#
_entry.id   AF-A0A5F2BV75-F1
#
_cell.length_a   1.000
_cell.length_b   1.000
_cell.length_c   1.000
_cell.angle_alpha   90.00
_cell.angle_beta   90.00
_cell.angle_gamma   90.00
#
_symmetry.space_group_name_H-M   'P 1'
#
loop_
_entity.id
_entity.type
_entity.pdbx_description
1 polymer ?
#
loop_
_entity_poly.entity_id
_entity_poly.type
_entity_poly.pdbx_seq_one_letter_code
_entity_poly.pdbx_strand_id
1 'polypeptide(L)'
;MIRNWFCILLLSNVFAWSVLNAQPLAPQIQAPPNSTSAKITKTDLTTRRKMLEYHQLSGFITLGLWLATNLEGEKAKDSLYRTSDQYAKILLLSHPEYANNDPLYNVALFQGLNQNSMAATYFLLKDPTNNLPLYLALKSHEEWYAKNSGDFHKQLAYATFGMYALTAGLSFFAPKRIVDSEDSDVNIYSPIFAHKALIPIHLAAMLMLPALGQRIEKHGPEAARDMQQVGWAGFGALSLSLLVITF
;
A
#
# COMPACT_ATOMS: atom_id res chain seq x y z
N MET A 1 -23.01 -4.24 -13.77
CA MET A 1 -21.71 -4.47 -13.07
C MET A 1 -20.53 -4.82 -14.00
N ILE A 2 -20.73 -5.02 -15.32
CA ILE A 2 -19.66 -5.43 -16.26
C ILE A 2 -18.90 -4.24 -16.89
N ARG A 3 -19.44 -3.02 -16.80
CA ARG A 3 -18.91 -1.85 -17.53
C ARG A 3 -17.68 -1.20 -16.89
N ASN A 4 -17.45 -1.38 -15.58
CA ASN A 4 -16.30 -0.77 -14.88
C ASN A 4 -15.01 -1.59 -15.00
N TRP A 5 -15.12 -2.89 -15.28
CA TRP A 5 -13.95 -3.77 -15.49
C TRP A 5 -13.32 -3.57 -16.86
N PHE A 6 -14.12 -3.18 -17.86
CA PHE A 6 -13.63 -2.89 -19.20
C PHE A 6 -12.71 -1.66 -19.23
N CYS A 7 -12.98 -0.63 -18.43
CA CYS A 7 -12.13 0.56 -18.36
C CYS A 7 -10.77 0.28 -17.69
N ILE A 8 -10.72 -0.61 -16.70
CA ILE A 8 -9.48 -1.00 -16.01
C ILE A 8 -8.63 -1.90 -16.92
N LEU A 9 -9.24 -2.81 -17.67
CA LEU A 9 -8.56 -3.67 -18.66
C LEU A 9 -8.11 -2.91 -19.92
N LEU A 10 -8.81 -1.85 -20.31
CA LEU A 10 -8.38 -0.95 -21.40
C LEU A 10 -7.22 -0.04 -20.96
N LEU A 11 -7.23 0.46 -19.72
CA LEU A 11 -6.11 1.24 -19.17
C LEU A 11 -4.86 0.38 -18.96
N SER A 12 -5.01 -0.90 -18.57
CA SER A 12 -3.85 -1.81 -18.45
C SER A 12 -3.27 -2.20 -19.81
N ASN A 13 -4.08 -2.29 -20.88
CA ASN A 13 -3.58 -2.61 -22.22
C ASN A 13 -2.93 -1.40 -22.92
N VAL A 14 -3.41 -0.18 -22.69
CA VAL A 14 -2.76 1.03 -23.23
C VAL A 14 -1.41 1.28 -22.55
N PHE A 15 -1.25 0.91 -21.26
CA PHE A 15 0.04 0.97 -20.57
C PHE A 15 0.98 -0.21 -20.90
N ALA A 16 0.46 -1.43 -21.08
CA ALA A 16 1.32 -2.58 -21.42
C ALA A 16 1.94 -2.46 -22.82
N TRP A 17 1.22 -1.89 -23.79
CA TRP A 17 1.74 -1.69 -25.15
C TRP A 17 2.70 -0.50 -25.28
N SER A 18 2.58 0.50 -24.41
CA SER A 18 3.52 1.63 -24.38
C SER A 18 4.79 1.33 -23.61
N VAL A 19 4.81 0.38 -22.67
CA VAL A 19 6.03 -0.02 -21.94
C VAL A 19 6.87 -1.04 -22.72
N LEU A 20 6.26 -1.90 -23.54
CA LEU A 20 6.99 -2.86 -24.39
C LEU A 20 7.55 -2.24 -25.69
N ASN A 21 6.96 -1.13 -26.17
CA ASN A 21 7.50 -0.33 -27.29
C ASN A 21 8.22 0.95 -26.86
N ALA A 22 8.28 1.27 -25.56
CA ALA A 22 9.20 2.26 -25.04
C ALA A 22 10.62 1.67 -24.94
N GLN A 23 11.15 1.22 -26.08
CA GLN A 23 12.54 1.56 -26.32
C GLN A 23 12.60 3.10 -26.25
N PRO A 24 13.52 3.71 -25.50
CA PRO A 24 13.89 5.06 -25.84
C PRO A 24 14.53 4.94 -27.23
N LEU A 25 13.73 5.11 -28.29
CA LEU A 25 14.21 5.87 -29.42
C LEU A 25 14.61 7.20 -28.82
N ALA A 26 15.88 7.29 -28.42
CA ALA A 26 16.51 8.56 -28.17
C ALA A 26 16.13 9.42 -29.38
N PRO A 27 15.55 10.61 -29.18
CA PRO A 27 15.44 11.50 -30.30
C PRO A 27 16.85 11.59 -30.88
N GLN A 28 17.02 11.24 -32.16
CA GLN A 28 18.21 11.59 -32.92
C GLN A 28 18.22 13.11 -33.06
N ILE A 29 18.45 13.79 -31.95
CA ILE A 29 18.98 15.13 -31.94
C ILE A 29 20.39 14.90 -32.47
N GLN A 30 20.59 15.20 -33.75
CA GLN A 30 21.93 15.52 -34.23
C GLN A 30 22.50 16.53 -33.24
N ALA A 31 23.40 16.06 -32.38
CA ALA A 31 24.06 16.93 -31.45
C ALA A 31 24.73 18.04 -32.27
N PRO A 32 24.57 19.33 -31.89
CA PRO A 32 25.39 20.37 -32.49
C PRO A 32 26.86 19.95 -32.35
N PRO A 33 27.72 20.19 -33.37
CA PRO A 33 29.04 19.55 -33.51
C PRO A 33 30.08 19.85 -32.40
N ASN A 34 29.66 20.46 -31.29
CA ASN A 34 30.50 20.86 -30.16
C ASN A 34 29.95 20.45 -28.77
N SER A 35 29.08 19.44 -28.64
CA SER A 35 28.79 18.88 -27.30
C SER A 35 29.89 17.89 -26.92
N THR A 36 30.93 18.37 -26.23
CA THR A 36 31.92 17.51 -25.58
C THR A 36 31.16 16.59 -24.63
N SER A 37 31.10 15.29 -24.93
CA SER A 37 30.67 14.27 -23.96
C SER A 37 31.44 14.53 -22.66
N ALA A 38 30.74 14.89 -21.59
CA ALA A 38 31.37 15.18 -20.32
C ALA A 38 32.25 13.99 -19.92
N LYS A 39 33.56 14.19 -19.85
CA LYS A 39 34.51 13.14 -19.47
C LYS A 39 34.17 12.65 -18.08
N ILE A 40 33.63 11.43 -17.98
CA ILE A 40 33.31 10.79 -16.71
C ILE A 40 34.62 10.58 -15.94
N THR A 41 34.65 11.06 -14.70
CA THR A 41 35.83 11.04 -13.84
C THR A 41 35.88 9.77 -12.98
N LYS A 42 37.07 9.37 -12.49
CA LYS A 42 37.20 8.27 -11.51
C LYS A 42 36.39 8.51 -10.23
N THR A 43 36.24 9.78 -9.86
CA THR A 43 35.42 10.24 -8.75
C THR A 43 33.94 9.98 -8.99
N ASP A 44 33.43 10.14 -10.22
CA ASP A 44 32.04 9.81 -10.57
C ASP A 44 31.76 8.31 -10.43
N LEU A 45 32.69 7.47 -10.88
CA LEU A 45 32.59 6.01 -10.75
C LEU A 45 32.53 5.55 -9.29
N THR A 46 33.40 6.11 -8.45
CA THR A 46 33.47 5.77 -7.03
C THR A 46 32.23 6.26 -6.29
N THR A 47 31.76 7.46 -6.62
CA THR A 47 30.52 8.03 -6.06
C THR A 47 29.30 7.21 -6.45
N ARG A 48 29.18 6.84 -7.74
CA ARG A 48 28.12 5.95 -8.22
C ARG A 48 28.11 4.63 -7.46
N ARG A 49 29.26 3.97 -7.33
CA ARG A 49 29.36 2.69 -6.60
C ARG A 49 28.86 2.82 -5.17
N LYS A 50 29.32 3.84 -4.43
CA LYS A 50 28.87 4.11 -3.06
C LYS A 50 27.35 4.37 -2.98
N MET A 51 26.80 5.17 -3.88
CA MET A 51 25.36 5.42 -3.91
C MET A 51 24.54 4.17 -4.20
N LEU A 52 25.03 3.28 -5.08
CA LEU A 52 24.37 2.02 -5.39
C LEU A 52 24.51 1.00 -4.25
N GLU A 53 25.64 0.96 -3.55
CA GLU A 53 25.82 0.17 -2.32
C GLU A 53 24.82 0.62 -1.24
N TYR A 54 24.68 1.94 -1.04
CA TYR A 54 23.68 2.47 -0.11
C TYR A 54 22.25 2.21 -0.58
N HIS A 55 21.95 2.32 -1.87
CA HIS A 55 20.65 1.98 -2.44
C HIS A 55 20.26 0.54 -2.11
N GLN A 56 21.22 -0.38 -2.24
CA GLN A 56 20.97 -1.79 -1.93
C GLN A 56 20.74 -2.02 -0.44
N LEU A 57 21.60 -1.44 0.42
CA LEU A 57 21.45 -1.51 1.86
C LEU A 57 20.09 -0.94 2.31
N SER A 58 19.74 0.26 1.84
CA SER A 58 18.47 0.91 2.16
C SER A 58 17.28 0.14 1.58
N GLY A 59 17.47 -0.55 0.44
CA GLY A 59 16.49 -1.46 -0.13
C GLY A 59 16.15 -2.62 0.81
N PHE A 60 17.14 -3.26 1.43
CA PHE A 60 16.91 -4.30 2.44
C PHE A 60 16.25 -3.77 3.71
N ILE A 61 16.62 -2.55 4.15
CA ILE A 61 15.94 -1.91 5.30
C ILE A 61 14.48 -1.61 4.95
N THR A 62 14.23 -1.08 3.75
CA THR A 62 12.87 -0.82 3.24
C THR A 62 12.05 -2.11 3.21
N LEU A 63 12.64 -3.21 2.75
CA LEU A 63 11.99 -4.52 2.71
C LEU A 63 11.56 -4.97 4.12
N GLY A 64 12.45 -4.88 5.11
CA GLY A 64 12.15 -5.23 6.50
C GLY A 64 11.05 -4.35 7.11
N LEU A 65 11.12 -3.03 6.88
CA LEU A 65 10.10 -2.09 7.35
C LEU A 65 8.74 -2.33 6.68
N TRP A 66 8.72 -2.64 5.38
CA TRP A 66 7.48 -2.94 4.67
C TRP A 66 6.86 -4.24 5.15
N LEU A 67 7.66 -5.29 5.39
CA LEU A 67 7.15 -6.52 6.00
C LEU A 67 6.49 -6.24 7.36
N ALA A 68 7.17 -5.51 8.25
CA ALA A 68 6.61 -5.13 9.55
C ALA A 68 5.33 -4.30 9.39
N THR A 69 5.30 -3.38 8.43
CA THR A 69 4.12 -2.56 8.12
C THR A 69 2.94 -3.43 7.70
N ASN A 70 3.16 -4.42 6.82
CA ASN A 70 2.11 -5.34 6.37
C ASN A 70 1.58 -6.19 7.54
N LEU A 71 2.47 -6.77 8.36
CA LEU A 71 2.09 -7.59 9.51
C LEU A 71 1.30 -6.79 10.56
N GLU A 72 1.72 -5.57 10.87
CA GLU A 72 0.95 -4.69 11.77
C GLU A 72 -0.36 -4.20 11.13
N GLY A 73 -0.39 -4.05 9.81
CA GLY A 73 -1.59 -3.76 9.05
C GLY A 73 -2.64 -4.89 9.15
N GLU A 74 -2.20 -6.15 9.18
CA GLU A 74 -3.10 -7.29 9.39
C GLU A 74 -3.72 -7.28 10.79
N LYS A 75 -2.91 -7.03 11.82
CA LYS A 75 -3.40 -6.86 13.20
C LYS A 75 -4.38 -5.69 13.31
N ALA A 76 -4.07 -4.56 12.68
CA ALA A 76 -4.93 -3.39 12.65
C ALA A 76 -6.26 -3.71 11.98
N LYS A 77 -6.23 -4.34 10.79
CA LYS A 77 -7.40 -4.79 10.05
C LYS A 77 -8.29 -5.70 10.91
N ASP A 78 -7.73 -6.74 11.51
CA ASP A 78 -8.51 -7.72 12.29
C ASP A 78 -9.15 -7.11 13.55
N SER A 79 -8.58 -6.01 14.04
CA SER A 79 -9.10 -5.23 15.17
C SER A 79 -10.06 -4.10 14.77
N LEU A 80 -10.40 -3.97 13.50
CA LEU A 80 -11.33 -2.94 13.02
C LEU A 80 -12.70 -3.09 13.68
N TYR A 81 -13.29 -1.98 14.10
CA TYR A 81 -14.64 -1.92 14.63
C TYR A 81 -15.36 -0.66 14.15
N ARG A 82 -16.68 -0.69 14.22
CA ARG A 82 -17.55 0.44 13.87
C ARG A 82 -17.88 1.26 15.11
N THR A 83 -17.83 2.58 14.96
CA THR A 83 -18.30 3.53 16.00
C THR A 83 -19.76 3.31 16.36
N SER A 84 -20.62 2.97 15.39
CA SER A 84 -22.03 2.65 15.63
C SER A 84 -22.21 1.52 16.64
N ASP A 85 -21.42 0.43 16.55
CA ASP A 85 -21.46 -0.68 17.49
C ASP A 85 -20.93 -0.29 18.87
N GLN A 86 -19.91 0.57 18.93
CA GLN A 86 -19.40 1.11 20.19
C GLN A 86 -20.48 1.90 20.94
N TYR A 87 -21.16 2.82 20.25
CA TYR A 87 -22.23 3.60 20.86
C TYR A 87 -23.45 2.75 21.18
N ALA A 88 -23.81 1.80 20.31
CA ALA A 88 -24.92 0.90 20.56
C ALA A 88 -24.73 0.05 21.82
N LYS A 89 -23.51 -0.34 22.17
CA LYS A 89 -23.25 -1.00 23.46
C LYS A 89 -23.58 -0.13 24.66
N ILE A 90 -23.27 1.17 24.59
CA ILE A 90 -23.61 2.12 25.65
C ILE A 90 -25.14 2.23 25.78
N LEU A 91 -25.85 2.27 24.66
CA LEU A 91 -27.31 2.27 24.64
C LEU A 91 -27.90 0.97 25.17
N LEU A 92 -27.31 -0.19 24.86
CA LEU A 92 -27.77 -1.47 25.39
C LEU A 92 -27.59 -1.55 26.92
N LEU A 93 -26.51 -0.98 27.47
CA LEU A 93 -26.33 -0.87 28.92
C LEU A 93 -27.43 -0.04 29.60
N SER A 94 -27.97 0.97 28.90
CA SER A 94 -29.07 1.79 29.43
C SER A 94 -30.45 1.16 29.25
N HIS A 95 -30.56 0.05 28.51
CA HIS A 95 -31.81 -0.68 28.27
C HIS A 95 -31.68 -2.16 28.73
N PRO A 96 -31.49 -2.41 30.04
CA PRO A 96 -31.38 -3.78 30.56
C PRO A 96 -32.63 -4.64 30.28
N GLU A 97 -33.79 -4.04 30.05
CA GLU A 97 -35.02 -4.71 29.66
C GLU A 97 -34.90 -5.47 28.32
N TYR A 98 -33.95 -5.10 27.45
CA TYR A 98 -33.70 -5.84 26.21
C TYR A 98 -33.06 -7.22 26.44
N ALA A 99 -32.57 -7.49 27.66
CA ALA A 99 -31.96 -8.77 28.01
C ALA A 99 -32.97 -9.92 28.15
N ASN A 100 -34.28 -9.64 28.29
CA ASN A 100 -35.38 -10.58 28.62
C ASN A 100 -35.24 -12.00 28.02
N ASN A 101 -34.48 -12.87 28.69
CA ASN A 101 -34.08 -14.22 28.27
C ASN A 101 -33.53 -14.32 26.84
N ASP A 102 -33.00 -13.22 26.30
CA ASP A 102 -32.35 -13.23 25.01
C ASP A 102 -30.84 -13.37 25.17
N PRO A 103 -30.26 -14.54 24.87
CA PRO A 103 -28.82 -14.73 24.95
C PRO A 103 -28.04 -13.80 24.01
N LEU A 104 -28.68 -13.29 22.93
CA LEU A 104 -28.05 -12.35 22.02
C LEU A 104 -27.79 -10.97 22.64
N TYR A 105 -28.49 -10.61 23.74
CA TYR A 105 -28.18 -9.39 24.49
C TYR A 105 -26.74 -9.42 25.01
N ASN A 106 -26.39 -10.53 25.66
CA ASN A 106 -25.06 -10.72 26.22
C ASN A 106 -24.00 -10.79 25.12
N VAL A 107 -24.32 -11.40 23.97
CA VAL A 107 -23.41 -11.39 22.82
C VAL A 107 -23.21 -9.96 22.30
N ALA A 108 -24.29 -9.22 22.04
CA ALA A 108 -24.20 -7.86 21.53
C ALA A 108 -23.42 -6.93 22.45
N LEU A 109 -23.58 -7.10 23.76
CA LEU A 109 -22.94 -6.28 24.79
C LEU A 109 -21.47 -6.67 25.02
N PHE A 110 -21.22 -7.96 25.26
CA PHE A 110 -19.94 -8.47 25.77
C PHE A 110 -19.02 -9.08 24.71
N GLN A 111 -19.49 -9.36 23.49
CA GLN A 111 -18.60 -9.69 22.38
C GLN A 111 -17.59 -8.55 22.19
N GLY A 112 -16.31 -8.83 21.96
CA GLY A 112 -15.32 -7.78 21.68
C GLY A 112 -15.76 -6.84 20.53
N LEU A 113 -15.42 -5.56 20.61
CA LEU A 113 -15.59 -4.64 19.47
C LEU A 113 -14.62 -5.08 18.35
N ASN A 114 -15.19 -5.58 17.26
CA ASN A 114 -14.50 -5.99 16.04
C ASN A 114 -15.47 -5.91 14.85
N GLN A 115 -15.02 -6.35 13.67
CA GLN A 115 -15.77 -6.27 12.41
C GLN A 115 -17.09 -7.05 12.43
N ASN A 116 -17.19 -8.03 13.32
CA ASN A 116 -18.34 -8.91 13.47
C ASN A 116 -19.22 -8.51 14.66
N SER A 117 -18.98 -7.35 15.27
CA SER A 117 -19.85 -6.85 16.33
C SER A 117 -21.26 -6.61 15.79
N MET A 118 -22.26 -6.99 16.56
CA MET A 118 -23.66 -6.89 16.16
C MET A 118 -24.47 -5.91 17.02
N ALA A 119 -23.80 -5.07 17.82
CA ALA A 119 -24.47 -4.25 18.84
C ALA A 119 -25.49 -3.28 18.24
N ALA A 120 -25.13 -2.55 17.19
CA ALA A 120 -26.04 -1.59 16.54
C ALA A 120 -27.22 -2.29 15.87
N THR A 121 -26.96 -3.42 15.20
CA THR A 121 -28.01 -4.23 14.57
C THR A 121 -28.94 -4.83 15.62
N TYR A 122 -28.39 -5.34 16.72
CA TYR A 122 -29.15 -5.90 17.82
C TYR A 122 -30.04 -4.85 18.48
N PHE A 123 -29.50 -3.67 18.76
CA PHE A 123 -30.24 -2.53 19.28
C PHE A 123 -31.45 -2.20 18.39
N LEU A 124 -31.27 -2.09 17.07
CA LEU A 124 -32.38 -1.89 16.14
C LEU A 124 -33.41 -3.04 16.19
N LEU A 125 -32.95 -4.29 16.19
CA LEU A 125 -33.84 -5.46 16.15
C LEU A 125 -34.70 -5.60 17.40
N LYS A 126 -34.27 -5.05 18.55
CA LYS A 126 -35.01 -5.16 19.80
C LYS A 126 -36.24 -4.28 19.89
N ASP A 127 -36.16 -3.11 19.32
CA ASP A 127 -37.31 -2.24 19.21
C ASP A 127 -37.23 -1.46 17.91
N PRO A 128 -37.60 -2.07 16.77
CA PRO A 128 -37.41 -1.46 15.47
C PRO A 128 -38.13 -0.12 15.34
N THR A 129 -39.27 0.06 16.00
CA THR A 129 -40.06 1.30 15.91
C THR A 129 -39.41 2.44 16.69
N ASN A 130 -38.92 2.19 17.91
CA ASN A 130 -38.34 3.24 18.74
C ASN A 130 -36.84 3.46 18.48
N ASN A 131 -36.11 2.42 18.05
CA ASN A 131 -34.65 2.49 17.87
C ASN A 131 -34.22 2.90 16.46
N LEU A 132 -35.11 2.87 15.46
CA LEU A 132 -34.77 3.23 14.08
C LEU A 132 -34.15 4.63 13.94
N PRO A 133 -34.70 5.72 14.52
CA PRO A 133 -34.10 7.04 14.38
C PRO A 133 -32.67 7.10 14.91
N LEU A 134 -32.43 6.47 16.07
CA LEU A 134 -31.10 6.44 16.69
C LEU A 134 -30.14 5.54 15.93
N TYR A 135 -30.60 4.38 15.45
CA TYR A 135 -29.82 3.52 14.57
C TYR A 135 -29.37 4.25 13.29
N LEU A 136 -30.28 4.98 12.64
CA LEU A 136 -29.95 5.76 11.45
C LEU A 136 -28.94 6.87 11.76
N ALA A 137 -29.08 7.56 12.90
CA ALA A 137 -28.10 8.57 13.33
C ALA A 137 -26.72 7.97 13.63
N LEU A 138 -26.67 6.78 14.26
CA LEU A 138 -25.42 6.05 14.47
C LEU A 138 -24.79 5.61 13.14
N LYS A 139 -25.61 5.19 12.17
CA LYS A 139 -25.15 4.75 10.85
C LYS A 139 -24.73 5.89 9.94
N SER A 140 -25.34 7.07 10.04
CA SER A 140 -24.99 8.22 9.19
C SER A 140 -23.62 8.81 9.50
N HIS A 141 -23.11 8.59 10.72
CA HIS A 141 -21.79 9.02 11.17
C HIS A 141 -20.86 7.82 11.46
N GLU A 142 -21.13 6.68 10.81
CA GLU A 142 -20.35 5.47 11.03
C GLU A 142 -18.94 5.60 10.43
N GLU A 143 -17.97 5.67 11.33
CA GLU A 143 -16.55 5.55 11.03
C GLU A 143 -15.98 4.22 11.55
N TRP A 144 -14.91 3.78 10.91
CA TRP A 144 -14.16 2.58 11.25
C TRP A 144 -12.82 2.92 11.88
N TYR A 145 -12.51 2.26 12.99
CA TYR A 145 -11.26 2.43 13.72
C TYR A 145 -10.62 1.08 14.03
N ALA A 146 -9.29 1.04 14.07
CA ALA A 146 -8.55 -0.13 14.53
C ALA A 146 -8.35 -0.03 16.04
N LYS A 147 -8.82 -1.02 16.80
CA LYS A 147 -8.63 -1.04 18.25
C LYS A 147 -7.15 -1.21 18.63
N ASN A 148 -6.42 -2.00 17.84
CA ASN A 148 -5.03 -2.35 18.09
C ASN A 148 -4.18 -2.03 16.85
N SER A 149 -2.90 -1.77 17.04
CA SER A 149 -1.89 -1.63 15.96
C SER A 149 -2.11 -0.54 14.91
N GLY A 150 -3.23 0.20 14.89
CA GLY A 150 -3.51 1.24 13.87
C GLY A 150 -2.46 2.35 13.83
N ASP A 151 -2.15 2.95 14.98
CA ASP A 151 -1.14 4.01 15.07
C ASP A 151 0.27 3.50 14.77
N PHE A 152 0.61 2.30 15.27
CA PHE A 152 1.92 1.71 15.05
C PHE A 152 2.12 1.33 13.57
N HIS A 153 1.10 0.77 12.92
CA HIS A 153 1.08 0.54 11.48
C HIS A 153 1.29 1.85 10.71
N LYS A 154 0.62 2.94 11.09
CA LYS A 154 0.78 4.25 10.44
C LYS A 154 2.20 4.80 10.59
N GLN A 155 2.80 4.68 11.76
CA GLN A 155 4.19 5.09 11.99
C GLN A 155 5.18 4.25 11.16
N LEU A 156 5.01 2.93 11.15
CA LEU A 156 5.81 2.02 10.31
C LEU A 156 5.63 2.31 8.82
N ALA A 157 4.41 2.65 8.38
CA ALA A 157 4.14 3.03 7.00
C ALA A 157 4.90 4.31 6.61
N TYR A 158 4.94 5.34 7.47
CA TYR A 158 5.75 6.52 7.22
C TYR A 158 7.25 6.23 7.20
N ALA A 159 7.74 5.38 8.12
CA ALA A 159 9.14 4.97 8.13
C ALA A 159 9.51 4.19 6.85
N THR A 160 8.65 3.27 6.42
CA THR A 160 8.80 2.50 5.17
C THR A 160 8.82 3.43 3.97
N PHE A 161 7.86 4.36 3.86
CA PHE A 161 7.81 5.32 2.77
C PHE A 161 9.06 6.21 2.72
N GLY A 162 9.51 6.72 3.87
CA GLY A 162 10.72 7.53 3.97
C GLY A 162 11.97 6.76 3.54
N MET A 163 12.14 5.52 4.00
CA MET A 163 13.26 4.67 3.61
C MET A 163 13.20 4.28 2.13
N TYR A 164 12.01 4.03 1.60
CA TYR A 164 11.80 3.77 0.18
C TYR A 164 12.17 4.99 -0.66
N ALA A 165 11.75 6.20 -0.26
CA ALA A 165 12.10 7.43 -0.96
C ALA A 165 13.61 7.67 -0.97
N LEU A 166 14.30 7.41 0.15
CA LEU A 166 15.76 7.44 0.22
C LEU A 166 16.40 6.41 -0.72
N THR A 167 15.89 5.18 -0.72
CA THR A 167 16.34 4.10 -1.62
C THR A 167 16.19 4.51 -3.08
N ALA A 168 15.01 4.98 -3.49
CA ALA A 168 14.75 5.45 -4.84
C ALA A 168 15.65 6.64 -5.20
N GLY A 169 15.82 7.60 -4.29
CA GLY A 169 16.68 8.77 -4.47
C GLY A 169 18.14 8.42 -4.71
N LEU A 170 18.69 7.47 -3.95
CA LEU A 170 20.07 7.01 -4.13
C LEU A 170 20.33 6.43 -5.51
N SER A 171 19.36 5.72 -6.09
CA SER A 171 19.48 5.21 -7.47
C SER A 171 19.26 6.30 -8.51
N PHE A 172 18.24 7.15 -8.31
CA PHE A 172 17.86 8.21 -9.26
C PHE A 172 18.96 9.28 -9.42
N PHE A 173 19.60 9.68 -8.31
CA PHE A 173 20.64 10.70 -8.31
C PHE A 173 22.07 10.15 -8.48
N ALA A 174 22.24 8.84 -8.65
CA ALA A 174 23.56 8.25 -8.88
C ALA A 174 24.16 8.72 -10.22
N PRO A 175 25.46 9.09 -10.29
CA PRO A 175 26.15 9.44 -11.54
C PRO A 175 25.95 8.39 -12.62
N LYS A 176 25.91 8.77 -13.92
CA LYS A 176 25.59 7.83 -15.02
C LYS A 176 26.56 6.64 -15.08
N ARG A 177 26.05 5.48 -15.51
CA ARG A 177 26.88 4.31 -15.82
C ARG A 177 27.76 4.62 -17.05
N ILE A 178 29.03 4.22 -17.00
CA ILE A 178 29.87 4.14 -18.20
C ILE A 178 29.47 2.88 -18.96
N VAL A 179 29.10 3.04 -20.22
CA VAL A 179 28.84 1.91 -21.13
C VAL A 179 30.07 1.84 -22.02
N ASP A 180 30.91 0.82 -21.83
CA ASP A 180 32.19 0.70 -22.52
C ASP A 180 32.05 0.16 -23.96
N SER A 181 30.85 -0.19 -24.42
CA SER A 181 30.58 -0.59 -25.81
C SER A 181 29.12 -0.39 -26.23
N GLU A 182 28.88 -0.01 -27.48
CA GLU A 182 27.54 -0.01 -28.12
C GLU A 182 26.94 -1.43 -28.22
N ASP A 183 27.76 -2.45 -28.00
CA ASP A 183 27.45 -3.88 -28.12
C ASP A 183 27.07 -4.53 -26.77
N SER A 184 26.75 -3.72 -25.75
CA SER A 184 26.20 -4.23 -24.50
C SER A 184 24.73 -4.61 -24.70
N ASP A 185 24.53 -5.73 -25.38
CA ASP A 185 23.24 -6.29 -25.75
C ASP A 185 22.29 -6.27 -24.55
N VAL A 186 21.03 -5.90 -24.79
CA VAL A 186 19.98 -5.88 -23.76
C VAL A 186 19.72 -7.33 -23.34
N ASN A 187 20.49 -7.81 -22.37
CA ASN A 187 20.29 -9.14 -21.81
C ASN A 187 18.99 -9.11 -20.98
N ILE A 188 17.93 -9.65 -21.56
CA ILE A 188 16.59 -9.77 -20.96
C ILE A 188 16.66 -10.61 -19.67
N TYR A 189 17.68 -11.47 -19.53
CA TYR A 189 17.94 -12.25 -18.32
C TYR A 189 18.88 -11.55 -17.33
N SER A 190 19.21 -10.27 -17.53
CA SER A 190 20.08 -9.56 -16.59
C SER A 190 19.34 -9.23 -15.29
N PRO A 191 20.00 -9.41 -14.13
CA PRO A 191 19.54 -8.94 -12.82
C PRO A 191 18.98 -7.51 -12.81
N ILE A 192 19.64 -6.62 -13.55
CA ILE A 192 19.29 -5.19 -13.65
C ILE A 192 17.99 -4.99 -14.43
N PHE A 193 17.79 -5.74 -15.52
CA PHE A 193 16.55 -5.67 -16.28
C PHE A 193 15.37 -6.14 -15.44
N ALA A 194 15.52 -7.27 -14.76
CA ALA A 194 14.46 -7.81 -13.89
C ALA A 194 14.08 -6.84 -12.76
N HIS A 195 15.06 -6.21 -12.09
CA HIS A 195 14.78 -5.16 -11.11
C HIS A 195 13.99 -4.01 -11.74
N LYS A 196 14.43 -3.48 -12.90
CA LYS A 196 13.75 -2.38 -13.59
C LYS A 196 12.32 -2.73 -14.01
N ALA A 197 12.07 -3.98 -14.42
CA ALA A 197 10.75 -4.45 -14.81
C ALA A 197 9.75 -4.47 -13.63
N LEU A 198 10.24 -4.60 -12.39
CA LEU A 198 9.42 -4.64 -11.18
C LEU A 198 9.21 -3.26 -10.54
N ILE A 199 10.01 -2.25 -10.92
CA ILE A 199 9.87 -0.86 -10.44
C ILE A 199 8.44 -0.34 -10.58
N PRO A 200 7.75 -0.47 -11.73
CA PRO A 200 6.38 0.03 -11.87
C PRO A 200 5.43 -0.56 -10.82
N ILE A 201 5.63 -1.81 -10.41
CA ILE A 201 4.74 -2.50 -9.46
C ILE A 201 4.98 -2.00 -8.03
N HIS A 202 6.22 -2.08 -7.54
CA HIS A 202 6.49 -1.68 -6.15
C HIS A 202 6.39 -0.16 -5.95
N LEU A 203 6.72 0.65 -6.97
CA LEU A 203 6.53 2.09 -6.93
C LEU A 203 5.05 2.47 -6.92
N ALA A 204 4.24 1.88 -7.80
CA ALA A 204 2.80 2.17 -7.83
C ALA A 204 2.14 1.80 -6.50
N ALA A 205 2.48 0.63 -5.94
CA ALA A 205 2.00 0.23 -4.63
C ALA A 205 2.35 1.27 -3.55
N MET A 206 3.61 1.70 -3.48
CA MET A 206 4.07 2.68 -2.47
C MET A 206 3.33 4.02 -2.58
N LEU A 207 2.99 4.46 -3.80
CA LEU A 207 2.26 5.71 -4.03
C LEU A 207 0.75 5.57 -3.77
N MET A 208 0.17 4.39 -3.93
CA MET A 208 -1.26 4.14 -3.73
C MET A 208 -1.64 3.92 -2.26
N LEU A 209 -0.74 3.30 -1.47
CA LEU A 209 -1.04 2.90 -0.09
C LEU A 209 -1.56 4.02 0.82
N PRO A 210 -1.02 5.27 0.79
CA PRO A 210 -1.56 6.35 1.63
C PRO A 210 -3.02 6.69 1.31
N ALA A 211 -3.39 6.73 0.03
CA ALA A 211 -4.76 7.01 -0.40
C ALA A 211 -5.72 5.86 -0.02
N LEU A 212 -5.26 4.62 -0.11
CA LEU A 212 -6.04 3.46 0.35
C LEU A 212 -6.25 3.48 1.87
N GLY A 213 -5.23 3.88 2.64
CA GLY A 213 -5.35 4.02 4.09
C GLY A 213 -6.43 5.03 4.51
N GLN A 214 -6.52 6.18 3.81
CA GLN A 214 -7.57 7.18 4.07
C GLN A 214 -8.99 6.68 3.80
N ARG A 215 -9.15 5.67 2.94
CA ARG A 215 -10.47 5.09 2.64
C ARG A 215 -10.99 4.19 3.76
N ILE A 216 -10.12 3.68 4.64
CA ILE A 216 -10.50 2.71 5.68
C ILE A 216 -11.51 3.30 6.64
N GLU A 217 -11.36 4.57 7.04
CA GLU A 217 -12.25 5.23 7.99
C GLU A 217 -13.72 5.20 7.53
N LYS A 218 -13.96 5.36 6.22
CA LYS A 218 -15.32 5.41 5.63
C LYS A 218 -15.81 4.08 5.06
N HIS A 219 -14.91 3.26 4.53
CA HIS A 219 -15.25 2.03 3.81
C HIS A 219 -14.90 0.75 4.58
N GLY A 220 -14.21 0.88 5.72
CA GLY A 220 -13.99 -0.20 6.66
C GLY A 220 -13.19 -1.39 6.12
N PRO A 221 -13.62 -2.63 6.41
CA PRO A 221 -12.88 -3.84 6.09
C PRO A 221 -12.60 -4.03 4.60
N GLU A 222 -13.48 -3.54 3.72
CA GLU A 222 -13.27 -3.62 2.28
C GLU A 222 -12.07 -2.79 1.85
N ALA A 223 -11.99 -1.53 2.26
CA ALA A 223 -10.84 -0.67 1.96
C ALA A 223 -9.56 -1.17 2.64
N ALA A 224 -9.65 -1.74 3.85
CA ALA A 224 -8.51 -2.33 4.51
C ALA A 224 -7.98 -3.57 3.76
N ARG A 225 -8.88 -4.36 3.15
CA ARG A 225 -8.50 -5.48 2.27
C ARG A 225 -7.86 -4.98 0.98
N ASP A 226 -8.37 -3.92 0.35
CA ASP A 226 -7.74 -3.32 -0.83
C ASP A 226 -6.30 -2.87 -0.50
N MET A 227 -6.12 -2.18 0.63
CA MET A 227 -4.80 -1.75 1.11
C MET A 227 -3.88 -2.93 1.38
N GLN A 228 -4.36 -3.99 2.05
CA GLN A 228 -3.60 -5.21 2.33
C GLN A 228 -3.11 -5.88 1.03
N GLN A 229 -3.98 -6.00 0.03
CA GLN A 229 -3.63 -6.59 -1.27
C GLN A 229 -2.53 -5.81 -1.98
N VAL A 230 -2.68 -4.48 -2.04
CA VAL A 230 -1.66 -3.60 -2.65
C VAL A 230 -0.35 -3.65 -1.85
N GLY A 231 -0.44 -3.68 -0.51
CA GLY A 231 0.72 -3.76 0.38
C GLY A 231 1.53 -5.03 0.17
N TRP A 232 0.87 -6.19 0.07
CA TRP A 232 1.53 -7.46 -0.19
C TRP A 232 2.03 -7.60 -1.64
N ALA A 233 1.28 -7.10 -2.62
CA ALA A 233 1.73 -7.09 -4.01
C ALA A 233 2.99 -6.24 -4.21
N GLY A 234 3.02 -5.03 -3.62
CA GLY A 234 4.18 -4.15 -3.63
C GLY A 234 5.39 -4.74 -2.91
N PHE A 235 5.16 -5.31 -1.71
CA PHE A 235 6.19 -6.02 -0.96
C PHE A 235 6.78 -7.19 -1.75
N GLY A 236 5.95 -8.01 -2.38
CA GLY A 236 6.39 -9.14 -3.20
C GLY A 236 7.22 -8.68 -4.40
N ALA A 237 6.80 -7.61 -5.09
CA ALA A 237 7.57 -7.02 -6.18
C ALA A 237 8.93 -6.48 -5.69
N LEU A 238 8.99 -5.78 -4.56
CA LEU A 238 10.25 -5.30 -3.99
C LEU A 238 11.16 -6.47 -3.56
N SER A 239 10.58 -7.53 -2.98
CA SER A 239 11.32 -8.73 -2.58
C SER A 239 11.99 -9.39 -3.77
N LEU A 240 11.23 -9.59 -4.86
CA LEU A 240 11.75 -10.17 -6.09
C LEU A 240 12.80 -9.25 -6.74
N SER A 241 12.56 -7.94 -6.73
CA SER A 241 13.53 -6.93 -7.17
C SER A 241 14.87 -7.00 -6.45
N LEU A 242 14.90 -7.39 -5.17
CA LEU A 242 16.13 -7.53 -4.38
C LEU A 242 16.75 -8.92 -4.52
N LEU A 243 15.93 -9.97 -4.67
CA LEU A 243 16.41 -11.35 -4.84
C LEU A 243 17.10 -11.54 -6.19
N VAL A 244 16.58 -10.92 -7.25
CA VAL A 244 17.12 -11.08 -8.60
C VAL A 244 18.37 -10.22 -8.83
N ILE A 245 18.67 -9.25 -7.96
CA ILE A 245 19.97 -8.55 -7.95
C ILE A 245 21.02 -9.52 -7.40
N THR A 246 21.57 -10.35 -8.28
CA THR A 246 22.78 -11.13 -8.04
C THR A 246 24.01 -10.34 -8.52
N PHE A 247 25.05 -10.31 -7.69
CA PHE A 247 26.30 -9.59 -7.93
C PHE A 247 27.15 -10.18 -9.06
#